data_AF-A0A9X3HCL2-F1
#
_entry.id   AF-A0A9X3HCL2-F1
#
_cell.length_a   1.000
_cell.length_b   1.000
_cell.length_c   1.000
_cell.angle_alpha   90.00
_cell.angle_beta   90.00
_cell.angle_gamma   90.00
#
_symmetry.space_group_name_H-M   'P 1'
#
loop_
_entity.id
_entity.type
_entity.pdbx_description
1 polymer ?
#
loop_
_entity_poly.entity_id
_entity_poly.type
_entity_poly.pdbx_seq_one_letter_code
_entity_poly.pdbx_strand_id
1 'polypeptide(L)'
;MYDDSKQNYGAPKITVELHKTGEVISERTVGTYMRPIGIRAQWSKPWTITTKDSDFSTELENILDEQFHPDRPNAVWCSDITYIWTIDGFVYLTSIMDLFSRKIIACTLSETLEVYATVRI
;
A
#
# COMPACT_ATOMS: atom_id res chain seq x y z
N MET A 1 12.97 26.67 11.77
CA MET A 1 13.16 26.08 10.42
C MET A 1 13.13 24.55 10.44
N TYR A 2 14.03 23.86 11.16
CA TYR A 2 14.05 22.38 11.19
C TYR A 2 12.83 21.79 11.91
N ASP A 3 12.51 22.25 13.13
CA ASP A 3 11.35 21.76 13.88
C ASP A 3 10.02 22.14 13.21
N ASP A 4 9.93 23.34 12.66
CA ASP A 4 8.76 23.80 11.88
C ASP A 4 8.50 22.92 10.65
N SER A 5 9.56 22.32 10.08
CA SER A 5 9.47 21.40 8.94
C SER A 5 9.11 19.97 9.33
N LYS A 6 8.76 19.73 10.61
CA LYS A 6 8.63 18.39 11.20
C LYS A 6 9.88 17.55 10.97
N GLN A 7 11.05 18.17 11.07
CA GLN A 7 12.35 17.53 10.93
C GLN A 7 12.64 16.94 9.53
N ASN A 8 11.82 17.25 8.52
CA ASN A 8 11.99 16.74 7.15
C ASN A 8 13.09 17.47 6.36
N TYR A 9 13.54 18.64 6.84
CA TYR A 9 14.49 19.46 6.10
C TYR A 9 15.93 19.09 6.44
N GLY A 10 16.70 18.73 5.42
CA GLY A 10 18.15 18.55 5.48
C GLY A 10 18.91 19.79 5.03
N ALA A 11 20.24 19.69 4.97
CA ALA A 11 21.12 20.78 4.57
C ALA A 11 20.66 21.49 3.27
N PRO A 12 20.26 20.79 2.18
CA PRO A 12 19.82 21.48 0.95
C PRO A 12 18.63 22.41 1.17
N LYS A 13 17.59 21.94 1.89
CA LYS A 13 16.36 22.71 2.11
C LYS A 13 16.57 23.83 3.12
N ILE A 14 17.40 23.60 4.14
CA ILE A 14 17.77 24.62 5.12
C ILE A 14 18.59 25.73 4.44
N THR A 15 19.52 25.40 3.55
CA THR A 15 20.28 26.39 2.78
C THR A 15 19.39 27.28 1.93
N VAL A 16 18.42 26.70 1.23
CA VAL A 16 17.44 27.49 0.44
C VAL A 16 16.65 28.44 1.34
N GLU A 17 16.24 27.99 2.53
CA GLU A 17 15.49 28.85 3.45
C GLU A 17 16.35 29.98 4.03
N LEU A 18 17.62 29.70 4.33
CA LEU A 18 18.59 30.71 4.77
C LEU A 18 18.87 31.76 3.68
N HIS A 19 18.93 31.33 2.42
CA HIS A 19 19.08 32.27 1.30
C HIS A 19 17.87 33.21 1.16
N LYS A 20 16.66 32.73 1.42
CA LYS A 20 15.45 33.59 1.43
C LYS A 20 15.49 34.64 2.53
N THR A 21 16.14 34.35 3.65
CA THR A 21 16.34 35.31 4.74
C THR A 21 17.53 36.26 4.51
N GLY A 22 18.21 36.15 3.36
CA GLY A 22 19.33 37.02 2.98
C GLY A 22 20.72 36.51 3.37
N GLU A 23 20.82 35.31 3.95
CA GLU A 23 22.09 34.72 4.34
C GLU A 23 22.77 34.04 3.15
N VAL A 24 24.06 34.32 2.91
CA VAL A 24 24.83 33.67 1.84
C VAL A 24 25.71 32.58 2.44
N ILE A 25 25.16 31.37 2.54
CA ILE A 25 25.85 30.22 3.12
C ILE A 25 25.85 29.02 2.17
N SER A 26 26.95 28.25 2.15
CA SER A 26 27.02 27.03 1.36
C SER A 26 26.31 25.86 2.05
N GLU A 27 25.74 24.94 1.27
CA GLU A 27 25.13 23.71 1.80
C GLU A 27 26.11 22.89 2.65
N ARG A 28 27.39 22.84 2.24
CA ARG A 28 28.44 22.15 3.00
C ARG A 28 28.62 22.75 4.40
N THR A 29 28.58 24.08 4.50
CA THR A 29 28.68 24.79 5.77
C THR A 29 27.44 24.51 6.64
N VAL A 30 26.24 24.54 6.07
CA VAL A 30 25.00 24.18 6.77
C VAL A 30 25.08 22.74 7.31
N GLY A 31 25.50 21.78 6.48
CA GLY A 31 25.70 20.40 6.90
C GLY A 31 26.78 20.24 7.99
N THR A 32 27.79 21.11 8.02
CA THR A 32 28.83 21.12 9.06
C THR A 32 28.26 21.57 10.40
N TYR A 33 27.38 22.59 10.41
CA TYR A 33 26.69 23.03 11.63
C TYR A 33 25.59 22.07 12.09
N MET A 34 24.94 21.36 11.17
CA MET A 34 23.91 20.37 11.52
C MET A 34 24.48 19.17 12.30
N ARG A 35 25.73 18.75 12.04
CA ARG A 35 26.38 17.60 12.71
C ARG A 35 26.49 17.74 14.23
N PRO A 36 27.12 18.79 14.79
CA PRO A 36 27.25 18.93 16.25
C PRO A 36 25.91 19.18 16.96
N ILE A 37 24.91 19.71 16.24
CA ILE A 37 23.56 19.98 16.79
C ILE A 37 22.65 18.74 16.66
N GLY A 38 23.14 17.65 16.04
CA GLY A 38 22.41 16.39 15.91
C GLY A 38 21.24 16.43 14.93
N ILE A 39 21.17 17.45 14.06
CA ILE A 39 20.08 17.66 13.12
C ILE A 39 20.28 16.77 11.89
N ARG A 40 19.28 15.95 11.57
CA ARG A 40 19.25 15.14 10.33
C ARG A 40 17.87 15.15 9.71
N ALA A 41 17.78 15.19 8.38
CA ALA A 41 16.49 15.06 7.72
C ALA A 41 15.88 13.69 8.07
N GLN A 42 14.69 13.71 8.67
CA GLN A 42 13.90 12.51 8.86
C GLN A 42 13.01 12.33 7.64
N TRP A 43 13.14 11.18 6.98
CA TRP A 43 12.21 10.82 5.91
C TRP A 43 11.00 10.15 6.52
N SER A 44 9.83 10.80 6.45
CA SER A 44 8.57 10.16 6.76
C SER A 44 8.11 9.34 5.55
N LYS A 45 7.79 8.06 5.76
CA LYS A 45 7.20 7.22 4.70
C LYS A 45 5.86 7.83 4.30
N PRO A 46 5.56 8.00 3.00
CA PRO A 46 4.19 8.30 2.59
C PRO A 46 3.29 7.17 3.09
N TRP A 47 2.36 7.52 3.98
CA TRP A 47 1.37 6.59 4.52
C TRP A 47 0.11 6.70 3.68
N THR A 48 -0.18 5.65 2.90
CA THR A 48 -1.46 5.53 2.20
C THR A 48 -2.43 4.81 3.13
N ILE A 49 -3.51 5.51 3.53
CA ILE A 49 -4.62 4.86 4.23
C ILE A 49 -5.38 4.02 3.19
N THR A 50 -5.11 2.72 3.15
CA THR A 50 -5.82 1.78 2.25
C THR A 50 -7.22 1.43 2.78
N THR A 51 -7.39 1.49 4.10
CA THR A 51 -8.64 1.16 4.79
C THR A 51 -9.33 2.44 5.22
N LYS A 52 -10.37 2.86 4.48
CA LYS A 52 -11.40 3.71 5.09
C LYS A 52 -12.17 2.80 6.03
N ASP A 53 -12.36 3.25 7.26
CA ASP A 53 -13.28 2.62 8.20
C ASP A 53 -14.66 2.68 7.54
N SER A 54 -15.02 1.62 6.82
CA SER A 54 -16.38 1.44 6.34
C SER A 54 -17.18 1.20 7.60
N ASP A 55 -18.26 1.95 7.79
CA ASP A 55 -19.31 1.61 8.73
C ASP A 55 -19.93 0.29 8.26
N PHE A 56 -19.23 -0.82 8.51
CA PHE A 56 -19.74 -2.16 8.41
C PHE A 56 -20.75 -2.25 9.54
N SER A 57 -21.94 -1.70 9.27
CA SER A 57 -23.08 -1.82 10.14
C SER A 57 -23.21 -3.29 10.53
N THR A 58 -23.80 -3.53 11.70
CA THR A 58 -24.11 -4.82 12.33
C THR A 58 -24.75 -5.89 11.44
N GLU A 59 -25.02 -5.61 10.16
CA GLU A 59 -25.58 -6.48 9.14
C GLU A 59 -24.57 -7.46 8.53
N LEU A 60 -23.26 -7.13 8.50
CA LEU A 60 -22.23 -7.99 7.93
C LEU A 60 -21.44 -8.72 9.04
N GLU A 61 -21.89 -9.92 9.37
CA GLU A 61 -21.18 -10.81 10.30
C GLU A 61 -19.99 -11.46 9.59
N ASN A 62 -18.77 -11.27 10.13
CA ASN A 62 -17.58 -11.96 9.66
C ASN A 62 -17.61 -13.43 10.14
N ILE A 63 -18.37 -14.27 9.42
CA ILE A 63 -18.50 -15.70 9.73
C ILE A 63 -17.20 -16.49 9.53
N LEU A 64 -16.21 -15.93 8.82
CA LEU A 64 -14.93 -16.59 8.61
C LEU A 64 -13.98 -16.36 9.78
N ASP A 65 -14.03 -15.18 10.41
CA ASP A 65 -13.21 -14.81 11.57
C ASP A 65 -11.72 -15.15 11.41
N GLU A 66 -11.17 -14.87 10.22
CA GLU A 66 -9.77 -15.19 9.84
C GLU A 66 -9.39 -16.69 9.95
N GLN A 67 -10.38 -17.59 10.00
CA GLN A 67 -10.18 -19.04 10.03
C GLN A 67 -9.90 -19.59 8.63
N PHE A 68 -8.66 -19.43 8.17
CA PHE A 68 -8.24 -19.89 6.84
C PHE A 68 -7.93 -21.39 6.74
N HIS A 69 -8.26 -22.19 7.76
CA HIS A 69 -7.98 -23.63 7.83
C HIS A 69 -9.23 -24.41 8.28
N PRO A 70 -10.24 -24.55 7.41
CA PRO A 70 -11.43 -25.34 7.72
C PRO A 70 -11.08 -26.83 7.91
N ASP A 71 -11.93 -27.60 8.61
CA ASP A 71 -11.67 -29.01 8.94
C ASP A 71 -11.95 -30.01 7.79
N ARG A 72 -12.63 -29.57 6.73
CA ARG A 72 -13.06 -30.44 5.63
C ARG A 72 -12.98 -29.74 4.27
N PRO A 73 -12.76 -30.48 3.17
CA PRO A 73 -12.77 -29.93 1.83
C PRO A 73 -14.13 -29.33 1.46
N ASN A 74 -14.14 -28.29 0.62
CA ASN A 74 -15.33 -27.59 0.15
C ASN A 74 -16.17 -26.96 1.27
N ALA A 75 -15.57 -26.65 2.41
CA ALA A 75 -16.24 -25.92 3.50
C ALA A 75 -16.18 -24.40 3.30
N VAL A 76 -15.03 -23.89 2.86
CA VAL A 76 -14.81 -22.46 2.60
C VAL A 76 -13.99 -22.30 1.33
N TRP A 77 -14.47 -21.42 0.45
CA TRP A 77 -13.76 -21.03 -0.76
C TRP A 77 -13.34 -19.57 -0.67
N CYS A 78 -12.15 -19.27 -1.18
CA CYS A 78 -11.64 -17.93 -1.33
C CYS A 78 -11.53 -17.61 -2.81
N SER A 79 -12.07 -16.46 -3.24
CA SER A 79 -11.89 -15.95 -4.58
C SER A 79 -10.97 -14.74 -4.58
N ASP A 80 -10.13 -14.65 -5.61
CA ASP A 80 -9.27 -13.50 -5.86
C ASP A 80 -9.30 -13.14 -7.35
N ILE A 81 -9.21 -11.84 -7.63
CA ILE A 81 -9.12 -11.31 -8.99
C ILE A 81 -7.80 -10.54 -9.09
N THR A 82 -6.93 -11.01 -9.98
CA THR A 82 -5.65 -10.37 -10.26
C THR A 82 -5.57 -9.92 -11.71
N TYR A 83 -4.82 -8.85 -11.96
CA TYR A 83 -4.60 -8.30 -13.30
C TYR A 83 -3.24 -8.76 -13.84
N ILE A 84 -3.24 -9.26 -15.06
CA ILE A 84 -2.02 -9.71 -15.75
C ILE A 84 -1.81 -8.79 -16.94
N TRP A 85 -0.63 -8.16 -17.00
CA TRP A 85 -0.25 -7.33 -18.14
C TRP A 85 0.25 -8.22 -19.28
N THR A 86 -0.28 -7.98 -20.48
CA THR A 86 0.11 -8.65 -21.73
C THR A 86 0.59 -7.63 -22.76
N ILE A 87 1.03 -8.10 -23.93
CA ILE A 87 1.46 -7.21 -25.03
C ILE A 87 0.27 -6.38 -25.57
N ASP A 88 -0.93 -6.95 -25.54
CA ASP A 88 -2.14 -6.36 -26.12
C ASP A 88 -3.03 -5.64 -25.08
N GLY A 89 -2.62 -5.63 -23.80
CA GLY A 89 -3.35 -4.97 -22.71
C GLY A 89 -3.42 -5.79 -21.42
N PHE A 90 -4.27 -5.36 -20.48
CA PHE A 90 -4.53 -6.13 -19.25
C PHE A 90 -5.59 -7.19 -19.49
N VAL A 91 -5.37 -8.36 -18.89
CA VAL A 91 -6.41 -9.38 -18.68
C VAL A 91 -6.62 -9.61 -17.19
N TYR A 92 -7.82 -10.01 -16.82
CA TYR A 92 -8.23 -10.30 -15.45
C TYR A 92 -8.28 -11.81 -15.25
N LEU A 93 -7.50 -12.31 -14.30
CA LEU A 93 -7.54 -13.68 -13.84
C LEU A 93 -8.37 -13.75 -12.57
N THR A 94 -9.53 -14.40 -12.67
CA THR A 94 -10.34 -14.76 -11.52
C THR A 94 -9.99 -16.18 -11.11
N SER A 95 -9.69 -16.41 -9.83
CA SER A 95 -9.40 -17.74 -9.29
C SER A 95 -10.26 -18.05 -8.07
N ILE A 96 -10.59 -19.33 -7.89
CA ILE A 96 -11.29 -19.83 -6.69
C ILE A 96 -10.45 -20.94 -6.07
N MET A 97 -10.12 -20.77 -4.80
CA MET A 97 -9.33 -21.68 -4.00
C MET A 97 -10.20 -22.35 -2.93
N ASP A 98 -10.07 -23.67 -2.80
CA ASP A 98 -10.53 -24.39 -1.62
C ASP A 98 -9.56 -24.19 -0.45
N LEU A 99 -10.02 -23.59 0.65
CA LEU A 99 -9.14 -23.24 1.77
C LEU A 99 -8.62 -24.45 2.54
N PHE A 100 -9.34 -25.57 2.53
CA PHE A 100 -8.89 -26.82 3.14
C PHE A 100 -7.66 -27.38 2.41
N SER A 101 -7.79 -27.62 1.11
CA SER A 101 -6.76 -28.28 0.31
C SER A 101 -5.72 -27.33 -0.27
N ARG A 102 -5.96 -26.01 -0.22
CA ARG A 102 -5.20 -24.95 -0.90
C ARG A 102 -5.12 -25.12 -2.41
N LYS A 103 -6.03 -25.90 -3.00
CA LYS A 103 -6.08 -26.13 -4.44
C LYS A 103 -6.97 -25.09 -5.11
N ILE A 104 -6.54 -24.62 -6.28
CA ILE A 104 -7.39 -23.86 -7.18
C ILE A 104 -8.38 -24.82 -7.81
N ILE A 105 -9.67 -24.61 -7.53
CA ILE A 105 -10.77 -25.45 -8.03
C ILE A 105 -11.36 -24.91 -9.33
N ALA A 106 -11.18 -23.60 -9.59
CA ALA A 106 -11.60 -22.98 -10.83
C ALA A 106 -10.76 -21.71 -11.10
N CYS A 107 -10.53 -21.44 -12.39
CA CYS A 107 -9.93 -20.20 -12.84
C CYS A 107 -10.54 -19.77 -14.18
N THR A 108 -10.61 -18.46 -14.41
CA THR A 108 -11.10 -17.89 -15.67
C THR A 108 -10.33 -16.63 -15.99
N LEU A 109 -9.95 -16.49 -17.26
CA LEU A 109 -9.35 -15.27 -17.81
C LEU A 109 -10.42 -14.48 -18.55
N SER A 110 -10.40 -13.17 -18.38
CA SER A 110 -11.31 -12.24 -19.04
C SER A 110 -10.56 -10.99 -19.49
N GLU A 111 -11.01 -10.37 -20.58
CA GLU A 111 -10.53 -9.05 -21.01
C GLU A 111 -11.23 -7.92 -20.24
N THR A 112 -12.37 -8.21 -19.59
CA THR A 112 -13.16 -7.24 -18.83
C THR A 112 -13.45 -7.70 -17.40
N LEU A 113 -13.67 -6.74 -16.49
CA LEU A 113 -14.04 -6.98 -15.09
C LEU A 113 -15.56 -7.17 -14.93
N GLU A 114 -16.20 -7.88 -15.85
CA GLU A 114 -17.66 -8.05 -15.86
C GLU A 114 -18.09 -9.30 -15.08
N VAL A 115 -19.20 -9.20 -14.35
CA VAL A 115 -19.68 -10.23 -13.41
C VAL A 115 -19.93 -11.58 -14.09
N TYR A 116 -20.29 -11.61 -15.38
CA TYR A 116 -20.47 -12.87 -16.11
C TYR A 116 -19.16 -13.59 -16.43
N ALA A 117 -18.03 -12.87 -16.37
CA ALA A 117 -16.69 -13.41 -16.60
C ALA A 117 -16.02 -13.89 -15.30
N THR A 118 -16.70 -13.73 -14.16
CA THR A 118 -16.36 -14.40 -12.90
C THR A 118 -16.78 -15.86 -12.96
N VAL A 119 -16.00 -16.74 -12.32
CA VAL A 119 -16.30 -18.18 -12.22
C VAL A 119 -17.70 -18.38 -11.63
N ARG A 120 -18.58 -19.05 -12.38
CA ARG A 120 -19.88 -19.53 -11.90
C ARG A 120 -19.68 -20.93 -11.30
N ILE A 121 -20.01 -21.11 -10.02
CA ILE A 121 -19.96 -22.39 -9.29
C ILE A 121 -21.37 -22.86 -8.99
#